data_AF-A0A4P5WQ45-F1
#
_entry.id   AF-A0A4P5WQ45-F1
#
_cell.length_a   1.000
_cell.length_b   1.000
_cell.length_c   1.000
_cell.angle_alpha   90.00
_cell.angle_beta   90.00
_cell.angle_gamma   90.00
#
_symmetry.space_group_name_H-M   'P 1'
#
loop_
_entity.id
_entity.type
_entity.pdbx_description
1 polymer ?
#
loop_
_entity_poly.entity_id
_entity_poly.type
_entity_poly.pdbx_seq_one_letter_code
_entity_poly.pdbx_strand_id
1 'polypeptide(L)'
;MGRFLRERLCVVWCVCAGVSCCVLSVSEVRGQQELRALREAVVREAGVLGPGWARTKVNMAIFRHSAVDSVGDRQVAGWYDGAGRVCLGERRLGEDRWRVQVTELRGRVTDAHNVISLAFDGAGELHVSWDHHGHPLRYVRVSAGGGLEPGERQVMVGRDEERVTYPEFYRLPDGGLLFFYREGAAGAGNLVLNRYRPSVSGGAGVWERVQSNLIDGEGERNAYWQACVDGGGVIHLSWVWRETPDVVTNHDLCYARSADGGVTWTNSAGVRLLVPMTAAGSEYACRIAQGSELANQTSMSVDGSGRPVIATFWRGAEAGAVPQYRLVYLAESGWRVVQVGERTLNFERRGGGTKRPPISRPLLLLDSAAGSRRAVVLFRDQEWGGGVVAAVTGDYAGGDWEYWGLTGGVGQADPLVDFGVWRERGEVHLLSQLTGQGDGEREESVEPTAVRLLEWRVRWPDSQ
;
A
#
# COMPACT_ATOMS: atom_id res chain seq x y z
N MET A 1 -36.38 19.25 83.90
CA MET A 1 -36.56 18.53 82.63
C MET A 1 -37.17 19.49 81.61
N GLY A 2 -36.38 19.91 80.62
CA GLY A 2 -36.80 20.40 79.29
C GLY A 2 -37.72 21.62 79.15
N ARG A 3 -37.14 22.78 78.81
CA ARG A 3 -37.63 23.66 77.73
C ARG A 3 -36.42 24.29 77.04
N PHE A 4 -36.36 24.27 75.71
CA PHE A 4 -36.32 25.48 74.86
C PHE A 4 -36.17 25.12 73.36
N LEU A 5 -36.72 26.04 72.55
CA LEU A 5 -36.83 26.08 71.09
C LEU A 5 -35.49 25.92 70.35
N ARG A 6 -35.55 25.52 69.06
CA ARG A 6 -34.61 25.98 68.04
C ARG A 6 -35.24 26.06 66.64
N GLU A 7 -35.31 27.29 66.13
CA GLU A 7 -35.25 27.61 64.70
C GLU A 7 -33.77 27.71 64.28
N ARG A 8 -33.44 27.30 63.04
CA ARG A 8 -32.89 28.15 61.96
C ARG A 8 -32.19 27.32 60.89
N LEU A 9 -32.57 27.61 59.63
CA LEU A 9 -31.90 27.21 58.41
C LEU A 9 -30.43 27.68 58.40
N CYS A 10 -29.55 26.83 57.88
CA CYS A 10 -28.35 27.27 57.19
C CYS A 10 -28.12 26.35 55.99
N VAL A 11 -28.38 26.88 54.80
CA VAL A 11 -28.08 26.25 53.51
C VAL A 11 -26.61 26.52 53.23
N VAL A 12 -25.78 25.47 53.20
CA VAL A 12 -24.42 25.53 52.66
C VAL A 12 -24.42 24.71 51.38
N TRP A 13 -24.29 25.40 50.24
CA TRP A 13 -23.94 24.78 48.97
C TRP A 13 -22.46 24.45 48.98
N CYS A 14 -22.11 23.16 49.00
CA CYS A 14 -20.79 22.69 48.62
C CYS A 14 -20.89 22.07 47.22
N VAL A 15 -20.35 22.78 46.23
CA VAL A 15 -20.08 22.27 44.90
C VAL A 15 -18.84 21.38 45.01
N CYS A 16 -19.01 20.06 45.03
CA CYS A 16 -17.92 19.12 44.80
C CYS A 16 -17.92 18.74 43.32
N ALA A 17 -16.86 19.16 42.63
CA ALA A 17 -16.54 18.75 41.27
C ALA A 17 -16.43 17.22 41.22
N GLY A 18 -17.27 16.60 40.38
CA GLY A 18 -17.19 15.17 40.10
C GLY A 18 -15.95 14.87 39.28
N VAL A 19 -14.93 14.29 39.91
CA VAL A 19 -13.94 13.47 39.21
C VAL A 19 -14.67 12.18 38.84
N SER A 20 -15.16 12.10 37.60
CA SER A 20 -15.62 10.84 37.02
C SER A 20 -14.40 9.94 36.83
N CYS A 21 -14.05 9.17 37.85
CA CYS A 21 -13.17 8.02 37.68
C CYS A 21 -13.92 7.02 36.81
N CYS A 22 -13.57 6.94 35.52
CA CYS A 22 -14.01 5.85 34.66
C CYS A 22 -13.44 4.54 35.20
N VAL A 23 -14.19 3.88 36.07
CA VAL A 23 -13.92 2.50 36.47
C VAL A 23 -14.41 1.64 35.32
N LEU A 24 -13.53 1.35 34.36
CA LEU A 24 -13.78 0.33 33.37
C LEU A 24 -14.04 -0.99 34.10
N SER A 25 -15.16 -1.64 33.79
CA SER A 25 -15.49 -2.93 34.38
C SER A 25 -14.46 -3.99 33.97
N VAL A 26 -14.21 -4.99 34.83
CA VAL A 26 -13.29 -6.10 34.51
C VAL A 26 -13.70 -6.84 33.23
N SER A 27 -15.00 -6.83 32.89
CA SER A 27 -15.54 -7.33 31.62
C SER A 27 -15.11 -6.48 30.41
N GLU A 28 -15.14 -5.15 30.50
CA GLU A 28 -14.68 -4.26 29.42
C GLU A 28 -13.17 -4.37 29.22
N VAL A 29 -12.40 -4.48 30.31
CA VAL A 29 -10.93 -4.67 30.23
C VAL A 29 -10.58 -6.03 29.62
N ARG A 30 -11.32 -7.10 29.96
CA ARG A 30 -11.16 -8.42 29.32
C ARG A 30 -11.57 -8.39 27.85
N GLY A 31 -12.67 -7.73 27.51
CA GLY A 31 -13.11 -7.56 26.12
C GLY A 31 -12.10 -6.78 25.26
N GLN A 32 -11.51 -5.71 25.80
CA GLN A 32 -10.43 -4.96 25.13
C GLN A 32 -9.13 -5.77 25.01
N GLN A 33 -8.79 -6.63 25.98
CA GLN A 33 -7.64 -7.52 25.88
C GLN A 33 -7.84 -8.64 24.84
N GLU A 34 -9.05 -9.19 24.71
CA GLU A 34 -9.38 -10.18 23.67
C GLU A 34 -9.34 -9.58 22.26
N LEU A 35 -9.76 -8.31 22.09
CA LEU A 35 -9.65 -7.58 20.81
C LEU A 35 -8.20 -7.28 20.41
N ARG A 36 -7.27 -7.21 21.37
CA ARG A 36 -5.83 -7.09 21.11
C ARG A 36 -5.12 -8.43 20.96
N ALA A 37 -5.77 -9.57 21.18
CA ALA A 37 -5.08 -10.85 21.03
C ALA A 37 -4.75 -11.10 19.55
N LEU A 38 -3.48 -11.37 19.25
CA LEU A 38 -3.09 -11.84 17.93
C LEU A 38 -3.60 -13.27 17.75
N ARG A 39 -4.53 -13.44 16.81
CA ARG A 39 -5.06 -14.75 16.43
C ARG A 39 -4.12 -15.40 15.43
N GLU A 40 -4.00 -16.73 15.50
CA GLU A 40 -3.24 -17.48 14.50
C GLU A 40 -4.12 -17.71 13.26
N ALA A 41 -3.66 -17.23 12.11
CA ALA A 41 -4.34 -17.51 10.85
C ALA A 41 -3.99 -18.92 10.36
N VAL A 42 -4.99 -19.64 9.84
CA VAL A 42 -4.74 -20.85 9.06
C VAL A 42 -4.29 -20.43 7.67
N VAL A 43 -2.97 -20.37 7.47
CA VAL A 43 -2.33 -19.99 6.21
C VAL A 43 -1.82 -21.25 5.50
N ARG A 44 -2.11 -21.37 4.21
CA ARG A 44 -1.56 -22.43 3.36
C ARG A 44 -0.32 -21.89 2.64
N GLU A 45 0.79 -22.62 2.69
CA GLU A 45 1.93 -22.33 1.81
C GLU A 45 1.66 -22.91 0.42
N ALA A 46 1.48 -22.03 -0.55
CA ALA A 46 1.24 -22.31 -1.96
C ALA A 46 2.53 -22.57 -2.76
N GLY A 47 3.56 -23.05 -2.08
CA GLY A 47 4.86 -23.39 -2.64
C GLY A 47 5.97 -22.36 -2.37
N VAL A 48 7.19 -22.88 -2.43
CA VAL A 48 8.44 -22.11 -2.43
C VAL A 48 8.83 -21.87 -3.88
N LEU A 49 8.95 -20.59 -4.26
CA LEU A 49 9.26 -20.17 -5.63
C LEU A 49 10.76 -20.31 -5.91
N GLY A 50 11.60 -20.04 -4.93
CA GLY A 50 13.06 -20.14 -5.07
C GLY A 50 13.81 -19.18 -4.14
N PRO A 51 15.15 -19.18 -4.16
CA PRO A 51 15.94 -18.22 -3.41
C PRO A 51 15.81 -16.82 -4.01
N GLY A 52 15.69 -15.81 -3.16
CA GLY A 52 15.66 -14.40 -3.54
C GLY A 52 16.75 -13.60 -2.83
N TRP A 53 17.18 -12.50 -3.45
CA TRP A 53 18.03 -11.50 -2.80
C TRP A 53 17.39 -11.03 -1.49
N ALA A 54 18.19 -10.95 -0.42
CA ALA A 54 17.68 -10.66 0.91
C ALA A 54 18.48 -9.61 1.69
N ARG A 55 19.53 -9.01 1.10
CA ARG A 55 20.35 -7.99 1.80
C ARG A 55 19.70 -6.61 1.84
N THR A 56 18.75 -6.38 0.95
CA THR A 56 17.84 -5.23 0.89
C THR A 56 16.42 -5.75 0.69
N LYS A 57 15.43 -4.88 0.88
CA LYS A 57 14.02 -5.24 0.65
C LYS A 57 13.54 -5.05 -0.78
N VAL A 58 14.43 -5.02 -1.78
CA VAL A 58 14.07 -4.77 -3.20
C VAL A 58 12.98 -5.72 -3.73
N ASN A 59 12.91 -6.96 -3.23
CA ASN A 59 11.86 -7.91 -3.59
C ASN A 59 10.54 -7.69 -2.83
N MET A 60 10.57 -6.93 -1.74
CA MET A 60 9.49 -6.82 -0.75
C MET A 60 9.14 -5.36 -0.42
N ALA A 61 9.38 -4.44 -1.35
CA ALA A 61 9.00 -3.03 -1.17
C ALA A 61 7.52 -2.83 -1.58
N ILE A 62 6.75 -2.09 -0.77
CA ILE A 62 5.28 -1.94 -0.95
C ILE A 62 4.85 -1.44 -2.34
N PHE A 63 5.69 -0.64 -3.02
CA PHE A 63 5.39 -0.01 -4.31
C PHE A 63 5.65 -0.94 -5.51
N ARG A 64 5.62 -2.26 -5.29
CA ARG A 64 5.62 -3.26 -6.36
C ARG A 64 4.18 -3.49 -6.82
N HIS A 65 3.78 -2.82 -7.89
CA HIS A 65 2.45 -2.92 -8.51
C HIS A 65 2.53 -3.60 -9.89
N SER A 66 2.40 -4.93 -9.97
CA SER A 66 2.32 -5.90 -8.87
C SER A 66 3.59 -6.74 -8.75
N ALA A 67 3.83 -7.36 -7.60
CA ALA A 67 4.90 -8.36 -7.42
C ALA A 67 4.47 -9.77 -7.84
N VAL A 68 3.17 -10.05 -7.71
CA VAL A 68 2.47 -11.26 -8.11
C VAL A 68 1.14 -10.83 -8.72
N ASP A 69 0.72 -11.46 -9.80
CA ASP A 69 -0.50 -11.11 -10.52
C ASP A 69 -1.12 -12.36 -11.18
N SER A 70 -2.45 -12.42 -11.26
CA SER A 70 -3.19 -13.57 -11.79
C SER A 70 -4.16 -13.19 -12.90
N VAL A 71 -4.24 -14.01 -13.95
CA VAL A 71 -5.26 -13.91 -15.00
C VAL A 71 -5.85 -15.30 -15.26
N GLY A 72 -7.16 -15.46 -15.05
CA GLY A 72 -7.79 -16.77 -15.09
C GLY A 72 -7.24 -17.71 -14.01
N ASP A 73 -6.71 -18.86 -14.40
CA ASP A 73 -6.04 -19.80 -13.50
C ASP A 73 -4.52 -19.59 -13.42
N ARG A 74 -3.95 -18.68 -14.22
CA ARG A 74 -2.50 -18.45 -14.31
C ARG A 74 -2.07 -17.40 -13.30
N GLN A 75 -1.16 -17.75 -12.39
CA GLN A 75 -0.55 -16.82 -11.45
C GLN A 75 0.95 -16.71 -11.69
N VAL A 76 1.46 -15.48 -11.81
CA VAL A 76 2.89 -15.22 -12.02
C VAL A 76 3.43 -14.28 -10.94
N ALA A 77 4.62 -14.59 -10.44
CA ALA A 77 5.37 -13.76 -9.52
C ALA A 77 6.76 -13.44 -10.07
N GLY A 78 7.26 -12.24 -9.78
CA GLY A 78 8.60 -11.78 -10.16
C GLY A 78 9.45 -11.48 -8.93
N TRP A 79 10.73 -11.84 -8.95
CA TRP A 79 11.70 -11.47 -7.91
C TRP A 79 13.13 -11.50 -8.45
N TYR A 80 14.07 -10.90 -7.72
CA TYR A 80 15.50 -11.06 -8.00
C TYR A 80 16.08 -12.23 -7.21
N ASP A 81 16.85 -13.10 -7.86
CA ASP A 81 17.66 -14.12 -7.17
C ASP A 81 18.86 -13.52 -6.42
N GLY A 82 19.63 -14.37 -5.73
CA GLY A 82 20.83 -13.95 -5.00
C GLY A 82 21.93 -13.31 -5.87
N ALA A 83 21.86 -13.43 -7.20
CA ALA A 83 22.80 -12.83 -8.14
C ALA A 83 22.20 -11.60 -8.86
N GLY A 84 21.04 -11.11 -8.41
CA GLY A 84 20.36 -9.96 -8.99
C GLY A 84 19.73 -10.21 -10.36
N ARG A 85 19.48 -11.47 -10.74
CA ARG A 85 18.74 -11.82 -11.97
C ARG A 85 17.25 -11.82 -11.71
N VAL A 86 16.48 -11.29 -12.66
CA VAL A 86 15.01 -11.36 -12.63
C VAL A 86 14.60 -12.81 -12.85
N CYS A 87 13.85 -13.35 -11.89
CA CYS A 87 13.17 -14.63 -11.94
C CYS A 87 11.68 -14.40 -12.14
N LEU A 88 11.09 -15.17 -13.05
CA LEU A 88 9.65 -15.25 -13.23
C LEU A 88 9.20 -16.66 -12.84
N GLY A 89 8.28 -16.75 -11.89
CA GLY A 89 7.67 -18.01 -11.48
C GLY A 89 6.21 -18.03 -11.91
N GLU A 90 5.74 -19.16 -12.39
CA GLU A 90 4.33 -19.38 -12.74
C GLU A 90 3.79 -20.64 -12.10
N ARG A 91 2.54 -20.59 -11.68
CA ARG A 91 1.75 -21.76 -11.33
C ARG A 91 0.32 -21.62 -11.84
N ARG A 92 -0.43 -22.72 -11.77
CA ARG A 92 -1.89 -22.68 -11.80
C ARG A 92 -2.43 -22.45 -10.39
N LEU A 93 -3.47 -21.63 -10.26
CA LEU A 93 -4.17 -21.42 -8.99
C LEU A 93 -4.69 -22.75 -8.46
N GLY A 94 -4.42 -23.02 -7.17
CA GLY A 94 -4.74 -24.29 -6.52
C GLY A 94 -3.58 -25.30 -6.50
N GLU A 95 -2.60 -25.17 -7.40
CA GLU A 95 -1.39 -26.00 -7.41
C GLU A 95 -0.27 -25.38 -6.56
N ASP A 96 0.62 -26.20 -6.00
CA ASP A 96 1.76 -25.73 -5.19
C ASP A 96 3.09 -25.75 -5.96
N ARG A 97 3.05 -26.22 -7.21
CA ARG A 97 4.25 -26.37 -8.05
C ARG A 97 4.44 -25.14 -8.92
N TRP A 98 5.57 -24.49 -8.75
CA TRP A 98 6.01 -23.37 -9.57
C TRP A 98 6.96 -23.82 -10.68
N ARG A 99 6.70 -23.38 -11.91
CA ARG A 99 7.69 -23.38 -12.99
C ARG A 99 8.43 -22.05 -12.94
N VAL A 100 9.75 -22.09 -12.85
CA VAL A 100 10.57 -20.88 -12.67
C VAL A 100 11.52 -20.73 -13.83
N GLN A 101 11.51 -19.54 -14.43
CA GLN A 101 12.49 -19.08 -15.40
C GLN A 101 13.40 -18.05 -14.74
N VAL A 102 14.69 -18.38 -14.64
CA VAL A 102 15.73 -17.38 -14.34
C VAL A 102 16.10 -16.72 -15.66
N THR A 103 15.88 -15.42 -15.77
CA THR A 103 16.09 -14.69 -17.03
C THR A 103 17.51 -14.11 -17.11
N GLU A 104 17.90 -13.61 -18.28
CA GLU A 104 19.13 -12.84 -18.47
C GLU A 104 18.99 -11.38 -17.99
N LEU A 105 17.79 -10.95 -17.62
CA LEU A 105 17.55 -9.60 -17.12
C LEU A 105 18.14 -9.47 -15.71
N ARG A 106 18.82 -8.35 -15.45
CA ARG A 106 19.46 -8.07 -14.17
C ARG A 106 19.04 -6.71 -13.62
N GLY A 107 19.08 -6.59 -12.29
CA GLY A 107 18.88 -5.34 -11.58
C GLY A 107 19.94 -5.09 -10.51
N ARG A 108 20.09 -3.83 -10.12
CA ARG A 108 20.92 -3.38 -8.99
C ARG A 108 20.15 -3.62 -7.69
N VAL A 109 20.21 -4.85 -7.21
CA VAL A 109 19.51 -5.29 -5.99
C VAL A 109 20.01 -4.65 -4.70
N THR A 110 21.18 -4.01 -4.71
CA THR A 110 21.70 -3.25 -3.57
C THR A 110 20.95 -1.93 -3.32
N ASP A 111 20.08 -1.52 -4.24
CA ASP A 111 19.22 -0.34 -4.11
C ASP A 111 17.75 -0.80 -4.02
N ALA A 112 17.07 -0.52 -2.91
CA ALA A 112 15.71 -1.02 -2.68
C ALA A 112 14.65 -0.32 -3.56
N HIS A 113 15.02 0.75 -4.27
CA HIS A 113 14.16 1.42 -5.25
C HIS A 113 14.01 0.62 -6.55
N ASN A 114 14.98 -0.24 -6.85
CA ASN A 114 15.17 -0.90 -8.14
C ASN A 114 14.28 -2.15 -8.31
N VAL A 115 13.01 -2.03 -7.90
CA VAL A 115 12.03 -3.12 -7.84
C VAL A 115 11.66 -3.69 -9.21
N ILE A 116 10.90 -4.79 -9.20
CA ILE A 116 10.22 -5.36 -10.38
C ILE A 116 8.70 -5.16 -10.20
N SER A 117 8.04 -4.61 -11.21
CA SER A 117 6.59 -4.53 -11.30
C SER A 117 6.09 -5.29 -12.53
N LEU A 118 5.00 -6.03 -12.37
CA LEU A 118 4.39 -6.82 -13.42
C LEU A 118 2.86 -6.69 -13.46
N ALA A 119 2.27 -6.88 -14.64
CA ALA A 119 0.84 -7.04 -14.80
C ALA A 119 0.49 -7.84 -16.06
N PHE A 120 -0.59 -8.61 -16.02
CA PHE A 120 -1.21 -9.13 -17.24
C PHE A 120 -2.12 -8.10 -17.90
N ASP A 121 -2.06 -7.99 -19.22
CA ASP A 121 -3.09 -7.32 -20.00
C ASP A 121 -4.28 -8.25 -20.32
N GLY A 122 -5.31 -7.72 -20.98
CA GLY A 122 -6.52 -8.46 -21.35
C GLY A 122 -6.29 -9.57 -22.38
N ALA A 123 -5.14 -9.60 -23.07
CA ALA A 123 -4.75 -10.69 -23.96
C ALA A 123 -3.94 -11.78 -23.24
N GLY A 124 -3.64 -11.59 -21.95
CA GLY A 124 -2.84 -12.52 -21.16
C GLY A 124 -1.33 -12.40 -21.41
N GLU A 125 -0.87 -11.34 -22.07
CA GLU A 125 0.56 -11.02 -22.12
C GLU A 125 0.99 -10.42 -20.78
N LEU A 126 2.15 -10.85 -20.29
CA LEU A 126 2.72 -10.30 -19.06
C LEU A 126 3.64 -9.14 -19.40
N HIS A 127 3.38 -7.99 -18.81
CA HIS A 127 4.20 -6.79 -18.87
C HIS A 127 5.14 -6.77 -17.66
N VAL A 128 6.42 -6.49 -17.88
CA VAL A 128 7.43 -6.47 -16.80
C VAL A 128 8.30 -5.23 -16.94
N SER A 129 8.44 -4.46 -15.87
CA SER A 129 9.33 -3.30 -15.76
C SER A 129 10.19 -3.40 -14.50
N TRP A 130 11.49 -3.10 -14.60
CA TRP A 130 12.42 -3.36 -13.50
C TRP A 130 13.66 -2.44 -13.46
N ASP A 131 14.28 -2.35 -12.28
CA ASP A 131 15.62 -1.74 -12.06
C ASP A 131 15.70 -0.22 -12.29
N HIS A 132 14.82 0.54 -11.64
CA HIS A 132 14.70 1.99 -11.81
C HIS A 132 14.92 2.80 -10.54
N HIS A 133 15.96 3.63 -10.55
CA HIS A 133 16.12 4.76 -9.63
C HIS A 133 16.76 5.95 -10.36
N GLY A 134 15.98 6.59 -11.23
CA GLY A 134 16.45 7.63 -12.14
C GLY A 134 17.23 7.09 -13.35
N HIS A 135 16.80 5.95 -13.89
CA HIS A 135 17.49 5.24 -14.99
C HIS A 135 16.60 5.14 -16.24
N PRO A 136 17.16 4.84 -17.42
CA PRO A 136 16.36 4.59 -18.61
C PRO A 136 15.36 3.45 -18.41
N LEU A 137 14.21 3.55 -19.07
CA LEU A 137 13.13 2.56 -19.01
C LEU A 137 13.69 1.19 -19.39
N ARG A 138 13.27 0.19 -18.62
CA ARG A 138 13.57 -1.22 -18.86
C ARG A 138 12.27 -1.94 -18.75
N TYR A 139 11.75 -2.30 -19.91
CA TYR A 139 10.43 -2.86 -20.07
C TYR A 139 10.48 -3.97 -21.11
N VAL A 140 9.81 -5.08 -20.82
CA VAL A 140 9.66 -6.24 -21.70
C VAL A 140 8.23 -6.75 -21.62
N ARG A 141 7.83 -7.49 -22.65
CA ARG A 141 6.62 -8.31 -22.64
C ARG A 141 6.99 -9.78 -22.73
N VAL A 142 6.22 -10.61 -22.04
CA VAL A 142 6.23 -12.07 -22.17
C VAL A 142 4.91 -12.47 -22.82
N SER A 143 4.98 -13.13 -23.96
CA SER A 143 3.77 -13.56 -24.67
C SER A 143 3.02 -14.63 -23.88
N ALA A 144 1.69 -14.70 -24.05
CA ALA A 144 0.85 -15.67 -23.36
C ALA A 144 1.31 -17.14 -23.58
N GLY A 145 1.85 -17.45 -24.77
CA GLY A 145 2.38 -18.77 -25.12
C GLY A 145 3.89 -18.94 -24.90
N GLY A 146 4.61 -17.90 -24.47
CA GLY A 146 6.08 -17.83 -24.47
C GLY A 146 6.80 -18.47 -23.28
N GLY A 147 6.11 -19.28 -22.45
CA GLY A 147 6.79 -20.09 -21.43
C GLY A 147 7.57 -19.34 -20.35
N LEU A 148 7.27 -18.05 -20.09
CA LEU A 148 8.01 -17.10 -19.23
C LEU A 148 9.30 -16.52 -19.82
N GLU A 149 9.57 -16.72 -21.10
CA GLU A 149 10.71 -16.09 -21.77
C GLU A 149 10.41 -14.61 -22.05
N PRO A 150 11.19 -13.66 -21.49
CA PRO A 150 11.04 -12.26 -21.84
C PRO A 150 11.41 -12.02 -23.29
N GLY A 151 10.58 -11.24 -23.99
CA GLY A 151 10.94 -10.68 -25.28
C GLY A 151 12.03 -9.60 -25.18
N GLU A 152 12.30 -8.95 -26.30
CA GLU A 152 13.27 -7.86 -26.34
C GLU A 152 12.81 -6.64 -25.52
N ARG A 153 13.80 -5.87 -25.05
CA ARG A 153 13.56 -4.59 -24.36
C ARG A 153 12.86 -3.63 -25.31
N GLN A 154 11.83 -2.98 -24.80
CA GLN A 154 10.98 -2.08 -25.56
C GLN A 154 10.90 -0.71 -24.87
N VAL A 155 10.72 0.32 -25.69
CA VAL A 155 10.21 1.62 -25.25
C VAL A 155 8.69 1.52 -25.07
N MET A 156 8.10 2.42 -24.28
CA MET A 156 6.64 2.55 -24.26
C MET A 156 6.20 3.56 -25.34
N VAL A 157 6.46 4.83 -25.08
CA VAL A 157 6.18 5.96 -25.97
C VAL A 157 7.47 6.52 -26.58
N GLY A 158 8.62 6.30 -25.94
CA GLY A 158 9.93 6.79 -26.39
C GLY A 158 10.22 8.25 -26.04
N ARG A 159 9.42 8.86 -25.15
CA ARG A 159 9.64 10.21 -24.59
C ARG A 159 9.51 10.16 -23.08
N ASP A 160 10.34 10.93 -22.37
CA ASP A 160 10.33 10.99 -20.89
C ASP A 160 10.64 9.62 -20.25
N GLU A 161 11.48 8.81 -20.89
CA GLU A 161 11.80 7.43 -20.50
C GLU A 161 13.26 7.25 -20.05
N GLU A 162 14.05 8.32 -19.96
CA GLU A 162 15.48 8.25 -19.63
C GLU A 162 15.78 8.24 -18.12
N ARG A 163 14.80 8.63 -17.29
CA ARG A 163 14.98 8.86 -15.84
C ARG A 163 13.81 8.33 -15.02
N VAL A 164 13.46 7.07 -15.24
CA VAL A 164 12.34 6.38 -14.59
C VAL A 164 12.68 6.03 -13.14
N THR A 165 11.70 6.15 -12.24
CA THR A 165 11.67 5.53 -10.89
C THR A 165 10.24 5.08 -10.58
N TYR A 166 10.09 4.00 -9.79
CA TYR A 166 8.79 3.49 -9.33
C TYR A 166 7.82 3.11 -10.47
N PRO A 167 8.14 2.10 -11.28
CA PRO A 167 7.23 1.60 -12.29
C PRO A 167 6.01 0.92 -11.64
N GLU A 168 4.79 1.32 -11.99
CA GLU A 168 3.56 0.73 -11.44
C GLU A 168 2.54 0.47 -12.56
N PHE A 169 2.08 -0.78 -12.67
CA PHE A 169 1.02 -1.18 -13.59
C PHE A 169 -0.34 -1.28 -12.89
N TYR A 170 -1.39 -0.83 -13.58
CA TYR A 170 -2.77 -1.00 -13.12
C TYR A 170 -3.66 -1.51 -14.25
N ARG A 171 -4.43 -2.56 -14.00
CA ARG A 171 -5.35 -3.12 -15.01
C ARG A 171 -6.60 -2.27 -15.18
N LEU A 172 -7.03 -2.09 -16.43
CA LEU A 172 -8.29 -1.45 -16.78
C LEU A 172 -9.36 -2.51 -17.16
N PRO A 173 -10.65 -2.22 -16.98
CA PRO A 173 -11.73 -3.15 -17.35
C PRO A 173 -11.79 -3.50 -18.86
N ASP A 174 -11.23 -2.64 -19.72
CA ASP A 174 -11.16 -2.87 -21.17
C ASP A 174 -9.99 -3.78 -21.59
N GLY A 175 -9.28 -4.38 -20.63
CA GLY A 175 -8.10 -5.19 -20.86
C GLY A 175 -6.83 -4.38 -21.10
N GLY A 176 -6.90 -3.05 -21.10
CA GLY A 176 -5.74 -2.17 -21.13
C GLY A 176 -5.01 -2.12 -19.81
N LEU A 177 -3.87 -1.44 -19.83
CA LEU A 177 -3.06 -1.14 -18.65
C LEU A 177 -2.85 0.36 -18.52
N LEU A 178 -2.74 0.84 -17.29
CA LEU A 178 -2.06 2.09 -16.99
C LEU A 178 -0.64 1.79 -16.53
N PHE A 179 0.26 2.72 -16.82
CA PHE A 179 1.62 2.68 -16.30
C PHE A 179 1.99 4.05 -15.73
N PHE A 180 2.16 4.08 -14.41
CA PHE A 180 2.67 5.24 -13.69
C PHE A 180 4.16 5.09 -13.45
N TYR A 181 4.88 6.22 -13.52
CA TYR A 181 6.25 6.30 -13.07
C TYR A 181 6.64 7.73 -12.71
N ARG A 182 7.64 7.87 -11.84
CA ARG A 182 8.33 9.16 -11.65
C ARG A 182 9.29 9.38 -12.80
N GLU A 183 9.22 10.54 -13.42
CA GLU A 183 10.29 11.01 -14.29
C GLU A 183 11.19 12.00 -13.53
N GLY A 184 12.50 11.92 -13.75
CA GLY A 184 13.44 12.94 -13.33
C GLY A 184 14.10 12.66 -11.98
N ALA A 185 14.56 13.73 -11.32
CA ALA A 185 15.21 13.67 -10.00
C ALA A 185 14.23 13.98 -8.87
N ALA A 186 14.64 13.64 -7.64
CA ALA A 186 14.02 14.19 -6.44
C ALA A 186 14.01 15.73 -6.50
N GLY A 187 12.88 16.35 -6.17
CA GLY A 187 12.62 17.78 -6.17
C GLY A 187 11.66 18.26 -7.28
N ALA A 188 11.38 17.42 -8.29
CA ALA A 188 10.49 17.80 -9.40
C ALA A 188 9.02 17.43 -9.18
N GLY A 189 8.74 16.37 -8.41
CA GLY A 189 7.37 15.86 -8.21
C GLY A 189 6.71 15.23 -9.45
N ASN A 190 7.41 15.13 -10.59
CA ASN A 190 6.85 14.76 -11.90
C ASN A 190 6.33 13.31 -11.98
N LEU A 191 5.00 13.17 -11.94
CA LEU A 191 4.30 11.90 -12.16
C LEU A 191 3.84 11.77 -13.61
N VAL A 192 4.33 10.74 -14.31
CA VAL A 192 3.92 10.42 -15.68
C VAL A 192 2.89 9.29 -15.67
N LEU A 193 1.93 9.37 -16.59
CA LEU A 193 0.90 8.35 -16.84
C LEU A 193 0.85 7.97 -18.32
N ASN A 194 1.10 6.69 -18.61
CA ASN A 194 0.86 6.08 -19.91
C ASN A 194 -0.34 5.12 -19.86
N ARG A 195 -0.96 4.86 -21.02
CA ARG A 195 -2.00 3.83 -21.20
C ARG A 195 -1.62 2.88 -22.30
N TYR A 196 -1.70 1.57 -22.02
CA TYR A 196 -1.59 0.52 -23.00
C TYR A 196 -2.98 0.22 -23.57
N ARG A 197 -3.08 0.19 -24.90
CA ARG A 197 -4.25 -0.28 -25.61
C ARG A 197 -3.93 -1.63 -26.25
N PRO A 198 -4.62 -2.71 -25.87
CA PRO A 198 -4.49 -4.00 -26.54
C PRO A 198 -4.85 -3.87 -28.02
N SER A 199 -4.22 -4.69 -28.87
CA SER A 199 -4.58 -4.72 -30.29
C SER A 199 -5.94 -5.40 -30.49
N VAL A 200 -6.81 -4.80 -31.30
CA VAL A 200 -8.09 -5.38 -31.70
C VAL A 200 -7.98 -6.30 -32.92
N SER A 201 -6.83 -6.35 -33.58
CA SER A 201 -6.61 -7.07 -34.85
C SER A 201 -5.55 -8.17 -34.78
N GLY A 202 -5.15 -8.58 -33.56
CA GLY A 202 -4.22 -9.70 -33.34
C GLY A 202 -2.73 -9.33 -33.45
N GLY A 203 -2.38 -8.04 -33.37
CA GLY A 203 -0.99 -7.57 -33.29
C GLY A 203 -0.56 -7.18 -31.87
N ALA A 204 0.63 -6.59 -31.74
CA ALA A 204 1.06 -5.98 -30.48
C ALA A 204 0.21 -4.75 -30.15
N GLY A 205 -0.25 -4.62 -28.91
CA GLY A 205 -0.84 -3.37 -28.42
C GLY A 205 0.18 -2.23 -28.37
N VAL A 206 -0.31 -1.00 -28.19
CA VAL A 206 0.50 0.22 -28.19
C VAL A 206 0.37 0.98 -26.87
N TRP A 207 1.45 1.65 -26.48
CA TRP A 207 1.45 2.60 -25.37
C TRP A 207 1.21 4.02 -25.88
N GLU A 208 0.36 4.76 -25.17
CA GLU A 208 0.06 6.17 -25.41
C GLU A 208 0.36 6.98 -24.15
N ARG A 209 0.87 8.20 -24.31
CA ARG A 209 0.99 9.16 -23.21
C ARG A 209 -0.39 9.71 -22.85
N VAL A 210 -0.75 9.65 -21.57
CA VAL A 210 -1.95 10.31 -21.05
C VAL A 210 -1.59 11.63 -20.37
N GLN A 211 -0.65 11.61 -19.41
CA GLN A 211 -0.18 12.80 -18.68
C GLN A 211 1.34 12.80 -18.60
N SER A 212 1.98 13.89 -19.05
CA SER A 212 3.44 14.03 -19.00
C SER A 212 3.95 14.63 -17.69
N ASN A 213 3.06 15.29 -16.94
CA ASN A 213 3.32 15.83 -15.61
C ASN A 213 1.97 15.99 -14.89
N LEU A 214 1.55 14.98 -14.14
CA LEU A 214 0.25 14.94 -13.49
C LEU A 214 0.25 15.68 -12.15
N ILE A 215 1.32 15.51 -11.37
CA ILE A 215 1.55 16.19 -10.10
C ILE A 215 2.86 16.97 -10.26
N ASP A 216 2.85 18.26 -9.94
CA ASP A 216 4.02 19.12 -10.06
C ASP A 216 4.42 19.66 -8.69
N GLY A 217 5.67 19.41 -8.33
CA GLY A 217 6.27 19.91 -7.10
C GLY A 217 6.80 21.34 -7.22
N GLU A 218 6.67 21.97 -8.39
CA GLU A 218 7.06 23.35 -8.68
C GLU A 218 8.56 23.62 -8.45
N GLY A 219 9.37 22.57 -8.48
CA GLY A 219 10.79 22.62 -8.13
C GLY A 219 11.08 22.81 -6.64
N GLU A 220 10.04 22.82 -5.79
CA GLU A 220 10.16 23.05 -4.35
C GLU A 220 9.98 21.78 -3.52
N ARG A 221 9.21 20.81 -4.02
CA ARG A 221 8.81 19.62 -3.24
C ARG A 221 8.69 18.36 -4.09
N ASN A 222 8.64 17.21 -3.42
CA ASN A 222 8.36 15.92 -4.03
C ASN A 222 6.92 15.49 -3.75
N ALA A 223 6.33 14.74 -4.68
CA ALA A 223 5.13 13.97 -4.45
C ALA A 223 5.45 12.48 -4.36
N TYR A 224 4.82 11.78 -3.43
CA TYR A 224 4.85 10.33 -3.34
C TYR A 224 3.44 9.80 -3.36
N TRP A 225 3.09 9.12 -4.45
CA TRP A 225 1.72 8.72 -4.74
C TRP A 225 1.49 7.23 -4.47
N GLN A 226 0.21 6.88 -4.51
CA GLN A 226 -0.32 5.55 -4.72
C GLN A 226 -1.63 5.69 -5.51
N ALA A 227 -1.99 4.66 -6.28
CA ALA A 227 -3.23 4.67 -7.05
C ALA A 227 -4.00 3.35 -6.89
N CYS A 228 -5.26 3.36 -7.31
CA CYS A 228 -6.03 2.15 -7.58
C CYS A 228 -7.03 2.42 -8.73
N VAL A 229 -7.51 1.35 -9.36
CA VAL A 229 -8.54 1.41 -10.39
C VAL A 229 -9.74 0.60 -9.90
N ASP A 230 -10.91 1.22 -9.88
CA ASP A 230 -12.14 0.55 -9.45
C ASP A 230 -12.75 -0.35 -10.54
N GLY A 231 -13.83 -1.06 -10.20
CA GLY A 231 -14.53 -1.94 -11.15
C GLY A 231 -15.17 -1.20 -12.34
N GLY A 232 -15.39 0.11 -12.22
CA GLY A 232 -15.88 0.99 -13.29
C GLY A 232 -14.77 1.59 -14.15
N GLY A 233 -13.50 1.34 -13.82
CA GLY A 233 -12.35 1.92 -14.52
C GLY A 233 -12.00 3.34 -14.07
N VAL A 234 -12.57 3.82 -12.96
CA VAL A 234 -12.19 5.09 -12.35
C VAL A 234 -10.83 4.94 -11.70
N ILE A 235 -9.92 5.85 -12.03
CA ILE A 235 -8.59 5.93 -11.46
C ILE A 235 -8.69 6.80 -10.22
N HIS A 236 -8.26 6.27 -9.08
CA HIS A 236 -8.12 7.02 -7.84
C HIS A 236 -6.64 7.21 -7.55
N LEU A 237 -6.26 8.42 -7.16
CA LEU A 237 -4.88 8.80 -6.89
C LEU A 237 -4.83 9.54 -5.55
N SER A 238 -3.87 9.17 -4.71
CA SER A 238 -3.55 9.93 -3.51
C SER A 238 -2.05 10.06 -3.33
N TRP A 239 -1.61 11.11 -2.67
CA TRP A 239 -0.18 11.35 -2.46
C TRP A 239 0.08 12.19 -1.22
N VAL A 240 1.32 12.13 -0.76
CA VAL A 240 1.87 13.03 0.27
C VAL A 240 2.90 13.95 -0.37
N TRP A 241 3.07 15.16 0.18
CA TRP A 241 4.14 16.06 -0.19
C TRP A 241 5.37 15.83 0.69
N ARG A 242 6.56 16.14 0.16
CA ARG A 242 7.81 16.17 0.93
C ARG A 242 8.68 17.33 0.48
N GLU A 243 8.96 18.25 1.42
CA GLU A 243 9.69 19.48 1.13
C GLU A 243 11.20 19.28 0.93
N THR A 244 11.82 18.29 1.56
CA THR A 244 13.28 18.06 1.46
C THR A 244 13.60 16.57 1.28
N PRO A 245 14.86 16.17 1.03
CA PRO A 245 15.23 14.75 1.04
C PRO A 245 14.95 14.03 2.37
N ASP A 246 14.83 14.76 3.49
CA ASP A 246 14.52 14.17 4.80
C ASP A 246 13.07 13.69 4.88
N VAL A 247 12.88 12.41 5.19
CA VAL A 247 11.55 11.78 5.33
C VAL A 247 10.64 12.45 6.37
N VAL A 248 11.20 13.14 7.38
CA VAL A 248 10.38 13.84 8.38
C VAL A 248 9.66 15.05 7.80
N THR A 249 10.06 15.50 6.61
CA THR A 249 9.39 16.60 5.90
C THR A 249 8.21 16.14 5.05
N ASN A 250 7.81 14.86 5.15
CA ASN A 250 6.52 14.42 4.62
C ASN A 250 5.38 15.19 5.31
N HIS A 251 4.41 15.68 4.55
CA HIS A 251 3.20 16.30 5.09
C HIS A 251 2.01 16.11 4.16
N ASP A 252 0.84 16.27 4.76
CA ASP A 252 -0.48 16.22 4.13
C ASP A 252 -0.80 14.91 3.41
N LEU A 253 -2.09 14.72 3.09
CA LEU A 253 -2.55 13.64 2.24
C LEU A 253 -3.56 14.21 1.25
N CYS A 254 -3.19 14.18 -0.03
CA CYS A 254 -3.98 14.71 -1.14
C CYS A 254 -4.72 13.61 -1.90
N TYR A 255 -5.75 14.01 -2.65
CA TYR A 255 -6.57 13.08 -3.44
C TYR A 255 -7.04 13.68 -4.77
N ALA A 256 -7.17 12.85 -5.79
CA ALA A 256 -7.83 13.14 -7.05
C ALA A 256 -8.39 11.85 -7.68
N ARG A 257 -9.34 11.98 -8.61
CA ARG A 257 -9.85 10.87 -9.41
C ARG A 257 -10.08 11.22 -10.88
N SER A 258 -10.04 10.22 -11.74
CA SER A 258 -10.33 10.34 -13.18
C SER A 258 -11.22 9.21 -13.67
N ALA A 259 -12.34 9.55 -14.32
CA ALA A 259 -13.30 8.59 -14.86
C ALA A 259 -13.17 8.37 -16.38
N ASP A 260 -12.21 9.03 -17.04
CA ASP A 260 -12.04 9.03 -18.49
C ASP A 260 -10.67 8.51 -18.94
N GLY A 261 -10.10 7.59 -18.15
CA GLY A 261 -8.82 6.95 -18.44
C GLY A 261 -7.60 7.85 -18.17
N GLY A 262 -7.73 8.83 -17.28
CA GLY A 262 -6.63 9.69 -16.82
C GLY A 262 -6.51 11.02 -17.55
N VAL A 263 -7.44 11.34 -18.46
CA VAL A 263 -7.39 12.55 -19.29
C VAL A 263 -7.79 13.77 -18.47
N THR A 264 -8.86 13.65 -17.68
CA THR A 264 -9.35 14.72 -16.81
C THR A 264 -9.48 14.26 -15.37
N TRP A 265 -9.15 15.18 -14.45
CA TRP A 265 -9.07 14.89 -13.02
C TRP A 265 -10.04 15.76 -12.24
N THR A 266 -10.64 15.19 -11.21
CA THR A 266 -11.59 15.84 -10.31
C THR A 266 -11.24 15.57 -8.87
N ASN A 267 -11.66 16.46 -7.98
CA ASN A 267 -11.69 16.17 -6.54
C ASN A 267 -12.85 15.22 -6.19
N SER A 268 -12.97 14.85 -4.92
CA SER A 268 -14.01 13.96 -4.40
C SER A 268 -15.44 14.49 -4.66
N ALA A 269 -15.61 15.81 -4.70
CA ALA A 269 -16.87 16.49 -5.00
C ALA A 269 -17.19 16.62 -6.50
N GLY A 270 -16.33 16.11 -7.39
CA GLY A 270 -16.53 16.18 -8.85
C GLY A 270 -16.13 17.53 -9.48
N VAL A 271 -15.50 18.42 -8.72
CA VAL A 271 -14.94 19.66 -9.27
C VAL A 271 -13.67 19.35 -10.04
N ARG A 272 -13.57 19.83 -11.28
CA ARG A 272 -12.41 19.65 -12.13
C ARG A 272 -11.16 20.31 -11.52
N LEU A 273 -10.06 19.57 -11.49
CA LEU A 273 -8.75 20.05 -11.06
C LEU A 273 -7.93 20.53 -12.26
N LEU A 274 -7.03 21.47 -12.01
CA LEU A 274 -6.00 21.85 -12.97
C LEU A 274 -4.91 20.78 -12.99
N VAL A 275 -4.39 20.49 -14.18
CA VAL A 275 -3.24 19.60 -14.39
C VAL A 275 -2.11 20.45 -15.01
N PRO A 276 -0.89 20.42 -14.45
CA PRO A 276 -0.48 19.62 -13.29
C PRO A 276 -1.13 20.06 -11.97
N MET A 277 -1.33 19.10 -11.07
CA MET A 277 -1.81 19.36 -9.70
C MET A 277 -0.64 19.82 -8.83
N THR A 278 -0.74 21.02 -8.26
CA THR A 278 0.24 21.59 -7.32
C THR A 278 -0.29 21.61 -5.89
N ALA A 279 0.56 21.93 -4.91
CA ALA A 279 0.13 22.02 -3.51
C ALA A 279 -1.04 23.01 -3.31
N ALA A 280 -1.08 24.11 -4.06
CA ALA A 280 -2.17 25.10 -3.96
C ALA A 280 -3.50 24.62 -4.58
N GLY A 281 -3.44 23.81 -5.64
CA GLY A 281 -4.61 23.39 -6.42
C GLY A 281 -5.20 22.03 -6.04
N SER A 282 -4.63 21.34 -5.05
CA SER A 282 -4.99 19.97 -4.69
C SER A 282 -6.11 19.90 -3.64
N GLU A 283 -6.91 18.84 -3.70
CA GLU A 283 -7.76 18.47 -2.57
C GLU A 283 -6.92 17.81 -1.47
N TYR A 284 -7.17 18.19 -0.22
CA TYR A 284 -6.53 17.62 0.95
C TYR A 284 -7.51 16.70 1.69
N ALA A 285 -7.32 15.39 1.51
CA ALA A 285 -8.05 14.36 2.25
C ALA A 285 -7.74 14.44 3.76
N CYS A 286 -6.50 14.78 4.11
CA CYS A 286 -6.11 15.03 5.49
C CYS A 286 -4.96 16.06 5.55
N ARG A 287 -5.03 16.99 6.51
CA ARG A 287 -3.91 17.88 6.83
C ARG A 287 -3.06 17.25 7.93
N ILE A 288 -1.79 17.01 7.63
CA ILE A 288 -0.86 16.30 8.51
C ILE A 288 0.46 17.04 8.48
N ALA A 289 0.91 17.57 9.62
CA ALA A 289 2.12 18.38 9.68
C ALA A 289 3.40 17.57 9.43
N GLN A 290 4.46 18.24 8.99
CA GLN A 290 5.82 17.69 9.02
C GLN A 290 6.21 17.28 10.45
N GLY A 291 7.14 16.33 10.59
CA GLY A 291 7.55 15.79 11.89
C GLY A 291 6.57 14.78 12.50
N SER A 292 5.46 14.49 11.82
CA SER A 292 4.44 13.54 12.28
C SER A 292 4.77 12.08 11.96
N GLU A 293 5.98 11.74 11.51
CA GLU A 293 6.30 10.39 11.00
C GLU A 293 5.36 9.89 9.89
N LEU A 294 4.78 10.79 9.09
CA LEU A 294 3.88 10.41 8.01
C LEU A 294 4.58 9.52 6.98
N ALA A 295 4.01 8.35 6.69
CA ALA A 295 4.53 7.46 5.64
C ALA A 295 4.27 8.03 4.24
N ASN A 296 5.16 7.69 3.30
CA ASN A 296 5.01 7.94 1.87
C ASN A 296 4.96 6.62 1.09
N GLN A 297 4.36 6.63 -0.11
CA GLN A 297 4.18 5.46 -0.97
C GLN A 297 3.56 4.29 -0.21
N THR A 298 2.28 4.43 0.12
CA THR A 298 1.54 3.44 0.90
C THR A 298 0.58 2.69 0.00
N SER A 299 -0.69 2.54 0.38
CA SER A 299 -1.69 1.91 -0.47
C SER A 299 -3.05 2.60 -0.34
N MET A 300 -3.89 2.41 -1.33
CA MET A 300 -5.28 2.84 -1.32
C MET A 300 -6.15 1.84 -2.07
N SER A 301 -7.45 1.89 -1.78
CA SER A 301 -8.46 1.10 -2.48
C SER A 301 -9.78 1.86 -2.48
N VAL A 302 -10.83 1.26 -3.04
CA VAL A 302 -12.20 1.77 -2.97
C VAL A 302 -13.11 0.73 -2.33
N ASP A 303 -14.08 1.20 -1.57
CA ASP A 303 -15.09 0.33 -0.96
C ASP A 303 -16.14 -0.13 -1.99
N GLY A 304 -17.07 -0.99 -1.55
CA GLY A 304 -18.18 -1.45 -2.39
C GLY A 304 -19.17 -0.36 -2.84
N SER A 305 -18.93 0.91 -2.49
CA SER A 305 -19.66 2.08 -2.97
C SER A 305 -18.80 2.99 -3.85
N GLY A 306 -17.59 2.59 -4.22
CA GLY A 306 -16.66 3.40 -5.00
C GLY A 306 -16.02 4.55 -4.22
N ARG A 307 -16.07 4.53 -2.88
CA ARG A 307 -15.48 5.58 -2.04
C ARG A 307 -14.02 5.25 -1.73
N PRO A 308 -13.10 6.23 -1.87
CA PRO A 308 -11.69 5.99 -1.62
C PRO A 308 -11.40 5.79 -0.12
N VAL A 309 -10.49 4.86 0.16
CA VAL A 309 -9.88 4.64 1.47
C VAL A 309 -8.38 4.50 1.28
N ILE A 310 -7.61 5.21 2.10
CA ILE A 310 -6.15 5.29 2.01
C ILE A 310 -5.57 4.77 3.32
N ALA A 311 -4.69 3.77 3.26
CA ALA A 311 -4.00 3.25 4.44
C ALA A 311 -2.60 3.86 4.53
N THR A 312 -2.25 4.37 5.70
CA THR A 312 -0.93 4.95 5.98
C THR A 312 -0.61 4.84 7.48
N PHE A 313 0.47 5.46 7.95
CA PHE A 313 0.71 5.66 9.37
C PHE A 313 1.26 7.07 9.64
N TRP A 314 0.95 7.60 10.82
CA TRP A 314 1.57 8.81 11.37
C TRP A 314 1.36 8.90 12.89
N ARG A 315 2.18 9.72 13.54
CA ARG A 315 2.14 10.07 14.97
C ARG A 315 1.09 11.15 15.21
N GLY A 316 0.25 10.94 16.22
CA GLY A 316 -0.72 11.96 16.68
C GLY A 316 -0.05 13.24 17.18
N ALA A 317 -0.84 14.31 17.33
CA ALA A 317 -0.34 15.60 17.82
C ALA A 317 -0.20 15.63 19.36
N GLU A 318 -0.76 14.65 20.04
CA GLU A 318 -0.73 14.56 21.50
C GLU A 318 0.70 14.33 22.00
N ALA A 319 1.04 14.96 23.12
CA ALA A 319 2.34 14.76 23.76
C ALA A 319 2.55 13.28 24.13
N GLY A 320 3.67 12.70 23.70
CA GLY A 320 3.98 11.29 23.94
C GLY A 320 3.28 10.32 22.97
N ALA A 321 2.53 10.81 21.97
CA ALA A 321 1.95 9.94 20.95
C ALA A 321 3.05 9.19 20.17
N VAL A 322 2.74 7.96 19.77
CA VAL A 322 3.58 7.13 18.90
C VAL A 322 2.95 7.00 17.52
N PRO A 323 3.71 6.66 16.47
CA PRO A 323 3.13 6.42 15.14
C PRO A 323 2.11 5.28 15.17
N GLN A 324 0.94 5.52 14.59
CA GLN A 324 -0.17 4.58 14.50
C GLN A 324 -0.55 4.33 13.04
N TYR A 325 -0.96 3.11 12.71
CA TYR A 325 -1.62 2.83 11.44
C TYR A 325 -2.98 3.52 11.40
N ARG A 326 -3.36 4.04 10.23
CA ARG A 326 -4.59 4.82 10.07
C ARG A 326 -5.17 4.61 8.68
N LEU A 327 -6.49 4.69 8.61
CA LEU A 327 -7.23 4.82 7.36
C LEU A 327 -7.77 6.25 7.24
N VAL A 328 -7.62 6.83 6.06
CA VAL A 328 -8.29 8.08 5.66
C VAL A 328 -9.33 7.74 4.61
N TYR A 329 -10.60 8.03 4.86
CA TYR A 329 -11.70 7.63 4.00
C TYR A 329 -12.70 8.76 3.76
N LEU A 330 -13.39 8.70 2.63
CA LEU A 330 -14.43 9.66 2.29
C LEU A 330 -15.79 9.18 2.84
N ALA A 331 -16.32 9.88 3.83
CA ALA A 331 -17.70 9.71 4.30
C ALA A 331 -18.64 10.69 3.58
N GLU A 332 -19.95 10.53 3.78
CA GLU A 332 -20.96 11.48 3.26
C GLU A 332 -20.74 12.91 3.77
N SER A 333 -20.24 13.04 5.00
CA SER A 333 -19.91 14.32 5.63
C SER A 333 -18.51 14.85 5.28
N GLY A 334 -17.80 14.20 4.36
CA GLY A 334 -16.42 14.53 3.98
C GLY A 334 -15.39 13.55 4.54
N TRP A 335 -14.11 13.91 4.42
CA TRP A 335 -13.01 13.06 4.81
C TRP A 335 -12.95 12.79 6.32
N ARG A 336 -12.64 11.54 6.67
CA ARG A 336 -12.54 11.04 8.04
C ARG A 336 -11.26 10.23 8.21
N VAL A 337 -10.86 10.09 9.46
CA VAL A 337 -9.69 9.30 9.86
C VAL A 337 -10.13 8.31 10.92
N VAL A 338 -9.67 7.08 10.80
CA VAL A 338 -9.77 6.05 11.85
C VAL A 338 -8.38 5.47 12.12
N GLN A 339 -8.13 5.12 13.37
CA GLN A 339 -6.90 4.43 13.77
C GLN A 339 -7.08 2.92 13.59
N VAL A 340 -6.01 2.24 13.17
CA VAL A 340 -5.93 0.78 13.07
C VAL A 340 -4.91 0.33 14.10
N GLY A 341 -5.33 -0.47 15.08
CA GLY A 341 -4.44 -0.86 16.17
C GLY A 341 -4.21 0.21 17.22
N GLU A 342 -3.45 -0.17 18.24
CA GLU A 342 -3.10 0.66 19.38
C GLU A 342 -1.63 0.38 19.75
N ARG A 343 -0.74 0.78 18.84
CA ARG A 343 0.70 0.56 18.98
C ARG A 343 1.27 1.29 20.19
N THR A 344 2.38 0.79 20.75
CA THR A 344 3.07 1.43 21.89
C THR A 344 4.53 1.79 21.60
N LEU A 345 5.15 1.16 20.61
CA LEU A 345 6.55 1.35 20.25
C LEU A 345 6.72 2.62 19.39
N ASN A 346 7.39 3.62 19.97
CA ASN A 346 7.79 4.84 19.28
C ASN A 346 9.01 4.60 18.37
N PHE A 347 9.12 5.41 17.31
CA PHE A 347 10.29 5.48 16.43
C PHE A 347 10.34 6.83 15.70
N GLU A 348 11.48 7.12 15.07
CA GLU A 348 11.70 8.26 14.18
C GLU A 348 12.52 7.79 12.97
N ARG A 349 12.17 8.24 11.76
CA ARG A 349 12.83 7.77 10.52
C ARG A 349 13.91 8.70 9.94
N ARG A 350 14.15 9.87 10.54
CA ARG A 350 15.04 10.98 10.10
C ARG A 350 16.10 10.67 9.03
N GLY A 351 16.23 11.59 8.07
CA GLY A 351 17.22 11.60 7.00
C GLY A 351 16.66 11.11 5.65
N GLY A 352 17.54 10.99 4.65
CA GLY A 352 17.17 10.54 3.29
C GLY A 352 17.31 9.04 3.04
N GLY A 353 16.91 8.60 1.84
CA GLY A 353 16.97 7.20 1.38
C GLY A 353 15.94 6.29 2.04
N THR A 354 16.02 4.98 1.74
CA THR A 354 15.20 3.94 2.36
C THR A 354 15.48 3.86 3.85
N LYS A 355 14.42 3.68 4.63
CA LYS A 355 14.44 3.65 6.09
C LYS A 355 14.08 2.28 6.62
N ARG A 356 14.50 2.03 7.86
CA ARG A 356 14.28 0.79 8.61
C ARG A 356 13.34 0.98 9.82
N PRO A 357 12.09 1.44 9.64
CA PRO A 357 11.15 1.54 10.76
C PRO A 357 10.83 0.15 11.37
N PRO A 358 10.41 0.11 12.64
CA PRO A 358 9.95 -1.13 13.28
C PRO A 358 8.66 -1.67 12.66
N ILE A 359 8.04 -0.92 11.75
CA ILE A 359 6.79 -1.25 11.07
C ILE A 359 6.90 -1.13 9.56
N SER A 360 6.15 -1.90 8.78
CA SER A 360 6.04 -1.70 7.33
C SER A 360 5.04 -0.61 6.98
N ARG A 361 5.08 -0.18 5.72
CA ARG A 361 3.94 0.53 5.11
C ARG A 361 2.76 -0.45 4.99
N PRO A 362 1.50 0.01 5.20
CA PRO A 362 0.34 -0.87 5.16
C PRO A 362 -0.17 -1.11 3.73
N LEU A 363 -0.71 -2.30 3.48
CA LEU A 363 -1.46 -2.66 2.27
C LEU A 363 -2.95 -2.79 2.61
N LEU A 364 -3.81 -2.06 1.91
CA LEU A 364 -5.26 -2.08 2.11
C LEU A 364 -5.96 -2.97 1.08
N LEU A 365 -6.85 -3.83 1.58
CA LEU A 365 -7.79 -4.61 0.78
C LEU A 365 -9.21 -4.34 1.29
N LEU A 366 -10.11 -4.00 0.38
CA LEU A 366 -11.52 -3.74 0.66
C LEU A 366 -12.40 -4.75 -0.06
N ASP A 367 -13.45 -5.19 0.63
CA ASP A 367 -14.49 -6.01 0.04
C ASP A 367 -15.28 -5.19 -1.00
N SER A 368 -15.39 -5.74 -2.20
CA SER A 368 -16.06 -5.10 -3.34
C SER A 368 -17.57 -5.28 -3.33
N ALA A 369 -18.12 -6.11 -2.43
CA ALA A 369 -19.55 -6.30 -2.30
C ALA A 369 -20.28 -4.97 -2.09
N ALA A 370 -21.36 -4.73 -2.84
CA ALA A 370 -22.05 -3.45 -2.85
C ALA A 370 -22.43 -2.98 -1.43
N GLY A 371 -22.02 -1.76 -1.07
CA GLY A 371 -22.25 -1.17 0.25
C GLY A 371 -21.36 -1.70 1.39
N SER A 372 -20.49 -2.67 1.12
CA SER A 372 -19.55 -3.21 2.11
C SER A 372 -18.51 -2.17 2.52
N ARG A 373 -18.24 -2.13 3.83
CA ARG A 373 -17.12 -1.38 4.45
C ARG A 373 -16.13 -2.32 5.13
N ARG A 374 -16.14 -3.58 4.73
CA ARG A 374 -15.22 -4.59 5.24
C ARG A 374 -13.83 -4.31 4.73
N ALA A 375 -12.85 -4.35 5.63
CA ALA A 375 -11.47 -4.02 5.32
C ALA A 375 -10.50 -5.01 5.93
N VAL A 376 -9.42 -5.27 5.19
CA VAL A 376 -8.20 -5.92 5.66
C VAL A 376 -7.04 -4.96 5.47
N VAL A 377 -6.33 -4.65 6.56
CA VAL A 377 -5.08 -3.88 6.53
C VAL A 377 -3.94 -4.82 6.86
N LEU A 378 -3.10 -5.11 5.85
CA LEU A 378 -1.91 -5.93 6.01
C LEU A 378 -0.72 -5.05 6.37
N PHE A 379 0.07 -5.47 7.34
CA PHE A 379 1.29 -4.78 7.73
C PHE A 379 2.25 -5.68 8.50
N ARG A 380 3.52 -5.31 8.57
CA ARG A 380 4.51 -5.91 9.48
C ARG A 380 4.74 -5.00 10.67
N ASP A 381 4.79 -5.55 11.87
CA ASP A 381 5.10 -4.80 13.09
C ASP A 381 6.00 -5.59 14.04
N GLN A 382 7.03 -4.95 14.59
CA GLN A 382 7.91 -5.55 15.59
C GLN A 382 7.21 -5.84 16.92
N GLU A 383 6.15 -5.12 17.27
CA GLU A 383 5.36 -5.42 18.48
C GLU A 383 4.67 -6.79 18.38
N TRP A 384 4.43 -7.27 17.16
CA TRP A 384 3.88 -8.59 16.85
C TRP A 384 4.98 -9.58 16.39
N GLY A 385 6.22 -9.40 16.85
CA GLY A 385 7.33 -10.29 16.52
C GLY A 385 7.92 -10.11 15.12
N GLY A 386 7.51 -9.06 14.39
CA GLY A 386 8.05 -8.71 13.08
C GLY A 386 7.50 -9.53 11.91
N GLY A 387 6.41 -10.27 12.12
CA GLY A 387 5.67 -10.95 11.05
C GLY A 387 4.62 -10.06 10.38
N VAL A 388 4.04 -10.55 9.28
CA VAL A 388 2.89 -9.91 8.63
C VAL A 388 1.62 -10.22 9.42
N VAL A 389 0.89 -9.17 9.76
CA VAL A 389 -0.38 -9.16 10.49
C VAL A 389 -1.46 -8.60 9.57
N ALA A 390 -2.65 -9.20 9.65
CA ALA A 390 -3.87 -8.67 9.06
C ALA A 390 -4.76 -8.10 10.17
N ALA A 391 -5.02 -6.79 10.14
CA ALA A 391 -6.13 -6.20 10.89
C ALA A 391 -7.39 -6.27 10.04
N VAL A 392 -8.44 -6.90 10.55
CA VAL A 392 -9.69 -7.17 9.84
C VAL A 392 -10.86 -6.53 10.58
N THR A 393 -11.75 -5.88 9.85
CA THR A 393 -12.97 -5.29 10.43
C THR A 393 -14.18 -5.53 9.52
N GLY A 394 -15.36 -5.62 10.15
CA GLY A 394 -16.65 -5.65 9.48
C GLY A 394 -17.08 -4.30 8.89
N ASP A 395 -16.61 -3.19 9.49
CA ASP A 395 -16.89 -1.83 9.05
C ASP A 395 -15.73 -0.91 9.48
N TYR A 396 -14.90 -0.47 8.53
CA TYR A 396 -13.78 0.43 8.84
C TYR A 396 -14.21 1.80 9.40
N ALA A 397 -15.48 2.20 9.28
CA ALA A 397 -15.93 3.51 9.76
C ALA A 397 -16.17 3.55 11.28
N GLY A 398 -16.38 2.40 11.93
CA GLY A 398 -16.67 2.35 13.37
C GLY A 398 -16.69 0.96 14.00
N GLY A 399 -16.37 -0.09 13.26
CA GLY A 399 -16.26 -1.44 13.77
C GLY A 399 -14.93 -1.71 14.47
N ASP A 400 -14.94 -2.72 15.33
CA ASP A 400 -13.74 -3.22 15.98
C ASP A 400 -12.80 -3.92 14.98
N TRP A 401 -11.54 -4.03 15.37
CA TRP A 401 -10.49 -4.70 14.59
C TRP A 401 -10.10 -6.02 15.24
N GLU A 402 -10.08 -7.09 14.46
CA GLU A 402 -9.46 -8.36 14.83
C GLU A 402 -8.08 -8.49 14.16
N TYR A 403 -7.08 -9.01 14.88
CA TYR A 403 -5.72 -9.13 14.37
C TYR A 403 -5.33 -10.59 14.15
N TRP A 404 -4.80 -10.88 12.97
CA TRP A 404 -4.42 -12.23 12.55
C TRP A 404 -2.95 -12.26 12.11
N GLY A 405 -2.13 -13.08 12.76
CA GLY A 405 -0.75 -13.32 12.36
C GLY A 405 -0.70 -14.23 11.14
N LEU A 406 -0.17 -13.75 10.03
CA LEU A 406 -0.07 -14.49 8.76
C LEU A 406 1.30 -15.15 8.58
N THR A 407 2.35 -14.61 9.19
CA THR A 407 3.72 -15.13 9.07
C THR A 407 4.49 -15.01 10.38
N GLY A 408 5.57 -15.79 10.52
CA GLY A 408 6.66 -15.45 11.44
C GLY A 408 7.43 -14.19 10.98
N GLY A 409 8.53 -13.85 11.67
CA GLY A 409 9.33 -12.67 11.35
C GLY A 409 9.86 -12.63 9.90
N VAL A 410 9.61 -11.53 9.19
CA VAL A 410 10.00 -11.34 7.77
C VAL A 410 11.07 -10.25 7.58
N GLY A 411 11.73 -9.83 8.66
CA GLY A 411 12.72 -8.77 8.64
C GLY A 411 12.09 -7.41 8.27
N GLN A 412 12.51 -6.86 7.13
CA GLN A 412 12.11 -5.54 6.64
C GLN A 412 11.12 -5.57 5.46
N ALA A 413 10.57 -6.74 5.15
CA ALA A 413 9.58 -6.90 4.09
C ALA A 413 8.30 -6.07 4.37
N ASP A 414 7.79 -5.43 3.32
CA ASP A 414 6.43 -4.89 3.25
C ASP A 414 5.48 -5.98 2.67
N PRO A 415 4.19 -5.99 3.03
CA PRO A 415 3.23 -6.96 2.50
C PRO A 415 2.94 -6.74 1.01
N LEU A 416 2.92 -7.81 0.22
CA LEU A 416 2.66 -7.76 -1.22
C LEU A 416 1.65 -8.84 -1.62
N VAL A 417 0.57 -8.46 -2.29
CA VAL A 417 -0.51 -9.39 -2.62
C VAL A 417 -0.83 -9.42 -4.10
N ASP A 418 -1.52 -10.48 -4.50
CA ASP A 418 -2.17 -10.59 -5.80
C ASP A 418 -3.54 -9.88 -5.77
N PHE A 419 -3.59 -8.66 -6.31
CA PHE A 419 -4.83 -7.88 -6.39
C PHE A 419 -5.86 -8.52 -7.35
N GLY A 420 -5.43 -9.33 -8.32
CA GLY A 420 -6.31 -10.08 -9.20
C GLY A 420 -7.11 -11.12 -8.41
N VAL A 421 -6.40 -11.94 -7.62
CA VAL A 421 -7.04 -12.95 -6.77
C VAL A 421 -7.94 -12.32 -5.71
N TRP A 422 -7.52 -11.20 -5.10
CA TRP A 422 -8.38 -10.50 -4.14
C TRP A 422 -9.73 -10.11 -4.77
N ARG A 423 -9.71 -9.45 -5.93
CA ARG A 423 -10.93 -8.97 -6.61
C ARG A 423 -11.83 -10.12 -7.07
N GLU A 424 -11.25 -11.22 -7.52
CA GLU A 424 -12.00 -12.33 -8.11
C GLU A 424 -12.49 -13.36 -7.08
N ARG A 425 -11.75 -13.54 -5.98
CA ARG A 425 -11.96 -14.66 -5.03
C ARG A 425 -12.12 -14.22 -3.57
N GLY A 426 -11.80 -12.97 -3.23
CA GLY A 426 -11.79 -12.49 -1.84
C GLY A 426 -10.73 -13.20 -0.98
N GLU A 427 -9.67 -13.71 -1.60
CA GLU A 427 -8.60 -14.45 -0.95
C GLU A 427 -7.31 -13.61 -0.96
N VAL A 428 -6.52 -13.73 0.10
CA VAL A 428 -5.21 -13.06 0.20
C VAL A 428 -4.13 -14.04 -0.27
N HIS A 429 -3.55 -13.76 -1.43
CA HIS A 429 -2.35 -14.44 -1.91
C HIS A 429 -1.15 -13.51 -1.65
N LEU A 430 -0.41 -13.76 -0.58
CA LEU A 430 0.69 -12.96 -0.06
C LEU A 430 2.03 -13.51 -0.57
N LEU A 431 2.78 -12.71 -1.34
CA LEU A 431 4.17 -12.99 -1.64
C LEU A 431 5.01 -12.63 -0.40
N SER A 432 5.77 -13.60 0.12
CA SER A 432 6.52 -13.46 1.35
C SER A 432 7.98 -13.86 1.18
N GLN A 433 8.87 -13.07 1.77
CA GLN A 433 10.30 -13.35 1.86
C GLN A 433 10.86 -12.63 3.09
N LEU A 434 11.79 -13.27 3.80
CA LEU A 434 12.59 -12.58 4.81
C LEU A 434 13.66 -11.73 4.11
N THR A 435 13.65 -10.42 4.32
CA THR A 435 14.65 -9.50 3.76
C THR A 435 15.22 -8.59 4.83
N GLY A 436 16.52 -8.30 4.78
CA GLY A 436 17.13 -7.19 5.49
C GLY A 436 16.90 -5.85 4.78
N GLN A 437 17.21 -4.75 5.47
CA GLN A 437 17.32 -3.41 4.89
C GLN A 437 17.99 -2.47 5.90
N GLY A 438 19.16 -1.96 5.59
CA GLY A 438 19.78 -0.87 6.35
C GLY A 438 19.26 0.51 5.91
N ASP A 439 19.49 1.54 6.73
CA ASP A 439 19.15 2.91 6.35
C ASP A 439 20.04 3.43 5.22
N GLY A 440 19.46 4.17 4.28
CA GLY A 440 20.16 4.83 3.19
C GLY A 440 20.73 3.86 2.14
N GLU A 441 19.96 2.83 1.78
CA GLU A 441 20.36 1.73 0.87
C GLU A 441 21.49 0.84 1.37
N ARG A 442 21.81 0.87 2.66
CA ARG A 442 22.79 -0.06 3.22
C ARG A 442 22.26 -1.49 3.19
N GLU A 443 23.12 -2.40 2.78
CA GLU A 443 22.88 -3.84 2.83
C GLU A 443 23.01 -4.38 4.26
N GLU A 444 22.17 -5.34 4.61
CA GLU A 444 22.37 -6.19 5.79
C GLU A 444 23.02 -7.52 5.39
N SER A 445 23.72 -8.17 6.32
CA SER A 445 24.35 -9.47 6.10
C SER A 445 23.32 -10.59 6.19
N VAL A 446 22.55 -10.76 5.13
CA VAL A 446 21.51 -11.79 4.99
C VAL A 446 21.77 -12.58 3.71
N GLU A 447 21.93 -13.90 3.84
CA GLU A 447 22.03 -14.79 2.68
C GLU A 447 20.69 -14.87 1.93
N PRO A 448 20.68 -15.21 0.63
CA PRO A 448 19.45 -15.36 -0.12
C PRO A 448 18.42 -16.24 0.59
N THR A 449 17.20 -15.74 0.75
CA THR A 449 16.13 -16.41 1.50
C THR A 449 15.04 -16.92 0.56
N ALA A 450 14.25 -17.89 1.00
CA ALA A 450 13.17 -18.43 0.21
C ALA A 450 12.07 -17.39 -0.04
N VAL A 451 11.73 -17.17 -1.31
CA VAL A 451 10.51 -16.50 -1.75
C VAL A 451 9.39 -17.53 -1.77
N ARG A 452 8.26 -17.20 -1.15
CA ARG A 452 7.11 -18.08 -0.94
C ARG A 452 5.83 -17.37 -1.33
N LEU A 453 4.82 -18.13 -1.70
CA LEU A 453 3.45 -17.62 -1.76
C LEU A 453 2.63 -18.25 -0.64
N LEU A 454 1.89 -17.41 0.08
CA LEU A 454 1.02 -17.80 1.17
C LEU A 454 -0.43 -17.47 0.81
N GLU A 455 -1.34 -18.41 1.01
CA GLU A 455 -2.76 -18.25 0.77
C GLU A 455 -3.50 -18.18 2.10
N TRP A 456 -4.36 -17.17 2.23
CA TRP A 456 -5.21 -17.01 3.38
C TRP A 456 -6.62 -16.57 2.97
N ARG A 457 -7.62 -17.29 3.48
CA ARG A 457 -9.02 -16.90 3.34
C ARG A 457 -9.43 -16.06 4.53
N VAL A 458 -9.86 -14.82 4.24
CA VAL A 458 -10.28 -13.87 5.27
C VAL A 458 -11.48 -14.43 6.03
N ARG A 459 -11.41 -14.38 7.35
CA ARG A 459 -12.57 -14.58 8.23
C ARG A 459 -13.08 -13.21 8.64
N TRP A 460 -14.23 -12.83 8.12
CA TRP A 460 -14.87 -11.58 8.49
C TRP A 460 -15.45 -11.70 9.91
N PRO A 461 -15.29 -10.68 10.76
CA PRO A 461 -16.00 -10.62 12.03
C PRO A 461 -17.50 -10.77 11.80
N ASP A 462 -18.17 -11.52 12.68
CA ASP A 462 -19.63 -11.64 12.64
C ASP A 462 -20.25 -10.25 12.76
N SER A 463 -21.25 -9.96 11.92
CA SER A 463 -22.01 -8.71 12.02
C SER A 463 -22.75 -8.71 13.37
N GLN A 464 -22.37 -7.80 14.27
CA GLN A 464 -23.17 -7.53 15.48
C GLN A 464 -24.51 -6.88 15.12
#